data_AF-A0AAJ1Q5U8-F1
#
_entry.id   AF-A0AAJ1Q5U8-F1
#
_cell.length_a   1.000
_cell.length_b   1.000
_cell.length_c   1.000
_cell.angle_alpha   90.00
_cell.angle_beta   90.00
_cell.angle_gamma   90.00
#
_symmetry.space_group_name_H-M   'P 1'
#
loop_
_entity.id
_entity.type
_entity.pdbx_description
1 polymer ?
#
loop_
_entity_poly.entity_id
_entity_poly.type
_entity_poly.pdbx_seq_one_letter_code
_entity_poly.pdbx_strand_id
1 'polypeptide(L)'
;MQRFLDYVTDLRLMLLVQGDQPRYRLVELHRKRVANGERSVLVGLQSFAEGLDLKGDLLSQVHIHKIAFPPIDSPVVITEGEWL
;
A
#
# COMPACT_ATOMS: atom_id res chain seq x y z
N MET A 1 5.04 -10.14 -1.55
CA MET A 1 5.76 -8.92 -1.98
C MET A 1 7.04 -9.21 -2.75
N GLN A 2 7.81 -10.24 -2.41
CA GLN A 2 9.11 -10.52 -3.07
C GLN A 2 9.07 -10.54 -4.61
N ARG A 3 8.12 -11.28 -5.20
CA ARG A 3 7.97 -11.38 -6.66
C ARG A 3 7.71 -10.03 -7.35
N PHE A 4 7.05 -9.08 -6.68
CA PHE A 4 6.85 -7.74 -7.25
C PHE A 4 8.17 -6.97 -7.31
N LEU A 5 9.02 -7.11 -6.29
CA LEU A 5 10.30 -6.41 -6.20
C LEU A 5 11.29 -6.87 -7.28
N ASP A 6 11.17 -8.12 -7.73
CA ASP A 6 11.98 -8.67 -8.82
C ASP A 6 11.72 -7.94 -10.16
N TYR A 7 10.55 -7.32 -10.34
CA TYR A 7 10.21 -6.55 -11.55
C TYR A 7 10.60 -5.06 -11.47
N VAL A 8 11.03 -4.57 -10.31
CA VAL A 8 11.34 -3.15 -10.06
C VAL A 8 12.66 -2.97 -9.33
N THR A 9 13.66 -3.77 -9.70
CA THR A 9 14.98 -3.81 -9.07
C THR A 9 15.67 -2.44 -9.03
N ASP A 10 15.56 -1.65 -10.10
CA ASP A 10 16.12 -0.29 -10.19
C ASP A 10 15.52 0.67 -9.14
N LEU A 11 14.30 0.39 -8.68
CA LEU A 11 13.59 1.20 -7.70
C LEU A 11 13.82 0.71 -6.26
N ARG A 12 14.45 -0.44 -6.04
CA ARG A 12 14.46 -1.12 -4.72
C ARG A 12 14.92 -0.24 -3.56
N LEU A 13 15.89 0.65 -3.77
CA LEU A 13 16.44 1.55 -2.75
C LEU A 13 15.41 2.59 -2.24
N MET A 14 14.44 2.96 -3.09
CA MET A 14 13.40 3.93 -2.75
C MET A 14 12.16 3.29 -2.11
N LEU A 15 11.99 1.97 -2.26
CA LEU A 15 10.83 1.23 -1.79
C LEU A 15 10.97 0.86 -0.30
N LEU A 16 9.96 1.24 0.48
CA LEU A 16 9.76 0.88 1.87
C LEU A 16 8.66 -0.17 1.95
N VAL A 17 9.05 -1.44 2.10
CA VAL A 17 8.14 -2.59 1.89
C VAL A 17 7.65 -3.14 3.22
N GLN A 18 6.34 -3.38 3.32
CA GLN A 18 5.73 -4.07 4.46
C GLN A 18 6.40 -5.42 4.69
N GLY A 19 6.85 -5.65 5.92
CA GLY A 19 7.61 -6.84 6.32
C GLY A 19 9.10 -6.60 6.50
N ASP A 20 9.69 -5.59 5.84
CA ASP A 20 11.10 -5.24 6.03
C ASP A 20 11.33 -4.62 7.42
N GLN A 21 10.36 -3.85 7.92
CA GLN A 21 10.37 -3.23 9.26
C GLN A 21 8.95 -3.11 9.81
N PRO A 22 8.78 -2.86 11.13
CA PRO A 22 7.49 -2.50 11.69
C PRO A 22 6.85 -1.31 10.95
N ARG A 23 5.53 -1.34 10.76
CA ARG A 23 4.77 -0.31 10.01
C ARG A 23 5.14 1.11 10.43
N TYR A 24 5.20 1.37 11.73
CA TYR A 24 5.49 2.71 12.25
C TYR A 24 6.87 3.23 11.81
N ARG A 25 7.88 2.36 11.73
CA ARG A 25 9.24 2.71 11.27
C ARG A 25 9.28 3.03 9.78
N LEU A 26 8.54 2.27 8.98
CA LEU A 26 8.41 2.54 7.55
C LEU A 26 7.76 3.93 7.31
N VAL A 27 6.71 4.24 8.05
CA VAL A 27 6.03 5.54 7.95
C VAL A 27 6.92 6.69 8.46
N GLU A 28 7.64 6.48 9.56
CA GLU A 28 8.60 7.46 10.09
C GLU A 28 9.72 7.75 9.08
N LEU A 29 10.33 6.71 8.50
CA LEU A 29 11.35 6.85 7.48
C LEU A 29 10.81 7.52 6.21
N HIS A 30 9.57 7.19 5.82
CA HIS A 30 8.91 7.84 4.70
C HIS A 30 8.77 9.35 4.93
N ARG A 31 8.28 9.76 6.11
CA ARG A 31 8.18 11.17 6.51
C ARG A 31 9.53 11.87 6.45
N LYS A 32 10.58 11.24 6.98
CA LYS A 32 11.93 11.79 6.98
C LYS A 32 12.46 12.03 5.56
N ARG A 33 12.29 11.05 4.65
CA ARG A 33 12.71 11.18 3.25
C ARG A 33 11.98 12.33 2.55
N VAL A 34 10.65 12.39 2.69
CA VAL A 34 9.85 13.48 2.09
C VAL A 34 10.26 14.85 2.63
N ALA A 35 10.49 14.96 3.94
CA ALA A 35 10.96 16.21 4.56
C ALA A 35 12.34 16.66 4.05
N ASN A 36 13.19 15.72 3.64
CA ASN A 36 14.48 15.99 3.02
C ASN A 36 14.40 16.28 1.50
N GLY A 37 13.21 16.28 0.90
CA GLY A 37 13.03 16.39 -0.55
C GLY A 37 13.40 15.12 -1.33
N GLU A 38 13.59 14.00 -0.63
CA GLU A 38 13.88 12.70 -1.25
C GLU A 38 12.59 12.00 -1.69
N ARG A 39 12.68 11.22 -2.77
CA ARG A 39 11.58 10.35 -3.20
C ARG A 39 11.43 9.18 -2.24
N SER A 40 10.19 8.83 -1.90
CA SER A 40 9.89 7.75 -0.97
C SER A 40 8.59 7.06 -1.33
N VAL A 41 8.60 5.73 -1.34
CA VAL A 41 7.44 4.92 -1.74
C VAL A 41 7.16 3.87 -0.68
N LEU A 42 5.94 3.87 -0.15
CA LEU A 42 5.45 2.83 0.75
C LEU A 42 4.78 1.73 -0.08
N VAL A 43 5.14 0.47 0.15
CA VAL A 43 4.59 -0.68 -0.56
C VAL A 43 4.07 -1.70 0.44
N GLY A 44 2.79 -2.07 0.33
CA GLY A 44 2.17 -3.03 1.23
C GLY A 44 0.86 -3.57 0.68
N LEU A 45 0.27 -4.49 1.45
CA LEU A 45 -1.08 -4.99 1.21
C LEU A 45 -2.12 -3.97 1.71
N GLN A 46 -3.41 -4.22 1.46
CA GLN A 46 -4.51 -3.38 1.92
C GLN A 46 -4.42 -3.03 3.41
N SER A 47 -4.06 -4.01 4.24
CA SER A 47 -3.90 -3.84 5.70
C SER A 47 -2.82 -2.81 6.09
N PHE A 48 -1.89 -2.50 5.20
CA PHE A 48 -0.88 -1.47 5.46
C PHE A 48 -1.47 -0.07 5.47
N ALA A 49 -2.40 0.20 4.55
CA ALA A 49 -3.04 1.50 4.38
C ALA A 49 -4.15 1.76 5.40
N GLU A 50 -4.59 0.75 6.14
CA GLU A 50 -5.66 0.88 7.12
C GLU A 50 -5.28 1.86 8.25
N GLY A 51 -6.05 2.93 8.39
CA GLY A 51 -5.82 3.99 9.37
C GLY A 51 -4.56 4.84 9.11
N LEU A 52 -3.96 4.77 7.92
CA LEU A 52 -2.80 5.57 7.56
C LEU A 52 -3.23 6.95 7.04
N ASP A 53 -2.85 8.01 7.75
CA ASP A 53 -3.08 9.40 7.34
C ASP A 53 -1.77 10.04 6.81
N LEU A 54 -1.76 10.41 5.54
CA LEU A 54 -0.65 11.08 4.85
C LEU A 54 -1.20 12.31 4.12
N LYS A 55 -0.75 13.50 4.51
CA LYS A 55 -1.25 14.78 3.96
C LYS A 55 -0.20 15.49 3.12
N GLY A 56 -0.65 16.21 2.10
CA GLY A 56 0.21 17.02 1.23
C GLY A 56 1.28 16.16 0.55
N ASP A 57 2.53 16.61 0.63
CA ASP A 57 3.67 15.97 -0.04
C ASP A 57 3.99 14.55 0.48
N LEU A 58 3.41 14.16 1.62
CA LEU A 58 3.50 12.80 2.15
C LEU A 58 2.71 11.78 1.32
N LEU A 59 1.80 12.23 0.45
CA LEU A 59 1.09 11.35 -0.47
C LEU A 59 0.69 12.08 -1.75
N SER A 60 1.56 12.02 -2.74
CA SER A 60 1.32 12.59 -4.06
C SER A 60 0.62 11.61 -5.03
N GLN A 61 0.82 10.31 -4.84
CA GLN A 61 0.27 9.27 -5.72
C GLN A 61 -0.10 8.00 -4.93
N VAL A 62 -1.19 7.36 -5.35
CA VAL A 62 -1.64 6.05 -4.84
C VAL A 62 -1.85 5.12 -6.02
N HIS A 63 -1.18 3.96 -5.98
CA HIS A 63 -1.30 2.93 -7.01
C HIS A 63 -1.93 1.66 -6.41
N ILE A 64 -3.13 1.32 -6.85
CA ILE A 64 -3.85 0.11 -6.41
C ILE A 64 -3.80 -0.91 -7.54
N HIS A 65 -2.91 -1.91 -7.43
CA HIS A 65 -2.69 -2.91 -8.48
C HIS A 65 -3.80 -3.97 -8.58
N LYS A 66 -4.61 -4.14 -7.54
CA LYS A 66 -5.78 -5.02 -7.56
C LYS A 66 -6.80 -4.50 -6.57
N ILE A 67 -8.01 -4.24 -7.04
CA ILE A 67 -9.15 -3.99 -6.18
C ILE A 67 -9.65 -5.36 -5.69
N ALA A 68 -9.87 -5.49 -4.38
CA ALA A 68 -10.43 -6.70 -3.80
C ALA A 68 -11.91 -6.79 -4.19
N PHE A 69 -12.21 -7.61 -5.19
CA PHE A 69 -13.59 -8.03 -5.44
C PHE A 69 -13.87 -9.27 -4.58
N PRO A 70 -15.00 -9.31 -3.87
CA PRO A 70 -15.40 -10.52 -3.19
C PRO A 70 -15.64 -11.63 -4.22
N PRO A 71 -15.50 -12.90 -3.82
CA PRO A 71 -15.88 -14.03 -4.67
C PRO A 71 -17.35 -13.90 -5.10
N ILE A 72 -17.63 -14.16 -6.39
CA ILE A 72 -18.98 -14.05 -6.96
C ILE A 72 -19.94 -15.06 -6.31
N ASP A 73 -19.40 -16.19 -5.85
CA ASP A 73 -20.10 -17.26 -5.13
C ASP A 73 -20.17 -17.04 -3.61
N SER A 74 -19.74 -15.88 -3.12
CA SER A 74 -19.86 -15.57 -1.69
C SER A 74 -21.34 -15.51 -1.31
N PRO A 75 -21.81 -16.36 -0.36
CA PRO A 75 -23.22 -16.39 0.03
C PRO A 75 -23.70 -15.05 0.60
N VAL A 76 -22.77 -14.26 1.18
CA VAL A 76 -23.04 -12.89 1.65
C VAL A 76 -23.33 -11.96 0.46
N VAL A 77 -22.52 -12.02 -0.61
CA VAL A 77 -22.68 -11.17 -1.79
C VAL A 77 -23.95 -11.53 -2.56
N ILE A 78 -24.25 -12.83 -2.69
CA ILE A 78 -25.48 -13.30 -3.33
C ILE A 78 -26.69 -12.80 -2.55
N THR A 79 -26.68 -12.94 -1.23
CA THR A 79 -27.77 -12.46 -0.38
C THR A 79 -27.94 -10.95 -0.55
N GLU A 80 -26.88 -10.14 -0.39
CA GLU A 80 -26.95 -8.68 -0.55
C GLU A 80 -27.42 -8.22 -1.95
N GLY A 81 -27.09 -8.98 -3.00
CA GLY A 81 -27.52 -8.70 -4.38
C GLY A 81 -28.98 -9.04 -4.67
N GLU A 82 -29.61 -9.93 -3.91
CA GLU A 82 -31.05 -10.25 -4.03
C GLU A 82 -31.96 -9.22 -3.35
N TRP A 83 -31.41 -8.35 -2.48
CA TRP A 83 -32.16 -7.30 -1.77
C TRP A 83 -32.13 -5.93 -2.46
N LEU A 84 -31.42 -5.78 -3.58
CA LEU A 84 -31.37 -4.57 -4.43
C LEU A 84 -32.25 -4.74 -5.67
#